data_AF-A0A2H6ITN2-F1
#
_entry.id   AF-A0A2H6ITN2-F1
#
_cell.length_a   1.000
_cell.length_b   1.000
_cell.length_c   1.000
_cell.angle_alpha   90.00
_cell.angle_beta   90.00
_cell.angle_gamma   90.00
#
_symmetry.space_group_name_H-M   'P 1'
#
loop_
_entity.id
_entity.type
_entity.pdbx_description
1 polymer ?
#
loop_
_entity_poly.entity_id
_entity_poly.type
_entity_poly.pdbx_seq_one_letter_code
_entity_poly.pdbx_strand_id
1 'polypeptide(L)'
;MKLYWRPPAVFFAHSNHKVITGIKSRLREKLRCRGFGQILNSRNIGCCPRGFTLIEVIVAITILSISLVMVMQLFSAGLKASRASCDYTRAVIYAKDIMEEMSGSSESESGKFEDGFFWEIEVTPYEDPEGAIDNLLQIKVKVSWDDVRRKPKSLELVSLRTIESKEEL
;
A
#
# COMPACT_ATOMS: atom_id res chain seq x y z
N MET A 1 -4.85 -18.91 26.71
CA MET A 1 -5.04 -17.46 26.48
C MET A 1 -5.91 -17.29 25.25
N LYS A 2 -7.21 -16.96 25.40
CA LYS A 2 -8.20 -16.85 24.31
C LYS A 2 -8.66 -15.38 24.25
N LEU A 3 -8.30 -14.66 23.19
CA LEU A 3 -8.76 -13.30 22.92
C LEU A 3 -9.93 -13.39 21.94
N TYR A 4 -11.14 -13.12 22.42
CA TYR A 4 -12.36 -13.08 21.61
C TYR A 4 -12.66 -11.63 21.23
N TRP A 5 -12.53 -11.31 19.95
CA TRP A 5 -12.93 -10.02 19.38
C TRP A 5 -14.46 -9.92 19.34
N ARG A 6 -15.03 -8.88 19.96
CA ARG A 6 -16.44 -8.47 19.80
C ARG A 6 -16.54 -7.41 18.69
N PRO A 7 -17.26 -7.64 17.58
CA PRO A 7 -17.62 -6.57 16.65
C PRO A 7 -18.88 -5.81 17.13
N PRO A 8 -18.99 -4.49 16.88
CA PRO A 8 -20.18 -3.72 17.22
C PRO A 8 -21.31 -3.87 16.18
N ALA A 9 -22.52 -3.67 16.70
CA ALA A 9 -23.81 -3.94 16.11
C ALA A 9 -24.10 -3.28 14.75
N VAL A 10 -24.64 -4.08 13.84
CA VAL A 10 -25.35 -3.64 12.64
C VAL A 10 -26.72 -3.12 13.06
N PHE A 11 -26.94 -1.81 12.93
CA PHE A 11 -28.24 -1.18 13.13
C PHE A 11 -29.14 -1.50 11.93
N PHE A 12 -30.09 -2.42 12.15
CA PHE A 12 -31.18 -2.73 11.24
C PHE A 12 -32.21 -1.57 11.30
N ALA A 13 -32.26 -0.73 10.27
CA ALA A 13 -33.32 0.24 10.09
C ALA A 13 -34.52 -0.44 9.41
N HIS A 14 -35.54 -0.74 10.22
CA HIS A 14 -36.84 -1.22 9.77
C HIS A 14 -37.73 -0.01 9.45
N SER A 15 -38.09 0.18 8.18
CA SER A 15 -39.08 1.18 7.77
C SER A 15 -40.30 0.47 7.20
N ASN A 16 -41.37 0.49 7.97
CA ASN A 16 -42.67 -0.06 7.59
C ASN A 16 -43.42 0.88 6.66
N HIS A 17 -44.10 0.23 5.73
CA HIS A 17 -44.90 0.77 4.66
C HIS A 17 -46.30 1.19 5.17
N LYS A 18 -46.86 2.20 4.50
CA LYS A 18 -48.29 2.41 4.17
C LYS A 18 -49.12 3.44 4.98
N VAL A 19 -49.95 4.14 4.19
CA VAL A 19 -51.18 4.91 4.51
C VAL A 19 -50.89 6.31 5.10
N ILE A 20 -51.27 7.46 4.53
CA ILE A 20 -52.63 7.90 4.19
C ILE A 20 -52.56 9.02 3.12
N THR A 21 -53.23 8.80 1.98
CA THR A 21 -53.72 9.85 1.07
C THR A 21 -55.12 10.26 1.52
N GLY A 22 -55.43 11.57 1.61
CA GLY A 22 -56.83 12.00 1.74
C GLY A 22 -57.09 13.41 2.29
N ILE A 23 -57.35 14.36 1.38
CA ILE A 23 -58.54 15.25 1.39
C ILE A 23 -58.81 16.07 2.67
N LYS A 24 -58.52 17.39 2.65
CA LYS A 24 -59.53 18.48 2.59
C LYS A 24 -58.87 19.86 2.71
N SER A 25 -59.12 20.65 1.66
CA SER A 25 -59.12 22.11 1.62
C SER A 25 -59.77 22.78 2.84
N ARG A 26 -59.33 24.02 3.17
CA ARG A 26 -60.16 25.26 3.19
C ARG A 26 -59.78 26.25 4.32
N LEU A 27 -59.81 27.55 3.97
CA LEU A 27 -59.68 28.80 4.77
C LEU A 27 -58.22 29.30 4.93
N ARG A 28 -57.71 30.28 4.15
CA ARG A 28 -58.16 31.66 3.87
C ARG A 28 -58.35 32.47 5.16
N GLU A 29 -57.40 33.33 5.52
CA GLU A 29 -57.54 34.79 5.40
C GLU A 29 -56.40 35.56 6.08
N LYS A 30 -55.91 36.57 5.34
CA LYS A 30 -55.46 37.88 5.81
C LYS A 30 -54.46 37.94 6.98
N LEU A 31 -53.19 38.05 6.61
CA LEU A 31 -52.34 39.09 7.20
C LEU A 31 -51.82 40.00 6.10
N ARG A 32 -52.60 41.06 5.88
CA ARG A 32 -52.24 42.26 5.14
C ARG A 32 -51.41 43.13 6.09
N CYS A 33 -50.09 43.12 5.94
CA CYS A 33 -49.26 44.25 6.34
C CYS A 33 -48.80 44.98 5.08
N ARG A 34 -49.27 46.22 4.97
CA ARG A 34 -48.82 47.21 3.99
C ARG A 34 -47.34 47.55 4.28
N GLY A 35 -46.53 47.53 3.22
CA GLY A 35 -45.52 48.55 2.94
C GLY A 35 -44.36 48.70 3.91
N PHE A 36 -43.28 47.97 3.65
CA PHE A 36 -41.93 48.48 3.90
C PHE A 36 -40.96 47.84 2.90
N GLY A 37 -40.32 48.67 2.07
CA GLY A 37 -39.18 48.25 1.24
C GLY A 37 -39.54 47.68 -0.14
N GLN A 38 -39.68 48.57 -1.12
CA GLN A 38 -39.34 48.24 -2.49
C GLN A 38 -37.90 47.69 -2.54
N ILE A 39 -37.64 46.71 -3.41
CA ILE A 39 -36.45 46.45 -4.24
C ILE A 39 -36.48 44.95 -4.57
N LEU A 40 -37.36 44.54 -5.48
CA LEU A 40 -37.08 43.42 -6.37
C LEU A 40 -37.65 43.82 -7.73
N ASN A 41 -37.04 44.88 -8.27
CA ASN A 41 -37.26 45.34 -9.62
C ASN A 41 -36.75 44.26 -10.58
N SER A 42 -37.64 43.82 -11.47
CA SER A 42 -37.35 43.02 -12.64
C SER A 42 -36.13 43.58 -13.39
N ARG A 43 -34.97 42.91 -13.24
CA ARG A 43 -33.87 43.05 -14.19
C ARG A 43 -33.83 41.77 -15.01
N ASN A 44 -34.54 41.85 -16.12
CA ASN A 44 -34.13 41.36 -17.43
C ASN A 44 -32.68 40.83 -17.41
N ILE A 45 -32.48 39.54 -17.14
CA ILE A 45 -31.21 38.87 -17.44
C ILE A 45 -31.28 38.66 -18.94
N GLY A 46 -30.90 39.71 -19.67
CA GLY A 46 -30.92 39.74 -21.11
C GLY A 46 -30.25 38.48 -21.67
N CYS A 47 -30.88 37.95 -22.70
CA CYS A 47 -30.26 37.05 -23.66
C CYS A 47 -29.09 37.80 -24.31
N CYS A 48 -27.93 37.80 -23.66
CA CYS A 48 -26.64 38.12 -24.25
C CYS A 48 -25.82 36.83 -24.23
N PRO A 49 -25.06 36.53 -25.29
CA PRO A 49 -24.22 35.34 -25.31
C PRO A 49 -23.28 35.38 -24.11
N ARG A 50 -23.35 34.34 -23.26
CA ARG A 50 -22.50 34.19 -22.08
C ARG A 50 -21.06 34.03 -22.55
N GLY A 51 -20.31 35.12 -22.56
CA GLY A 51 -18.87 35.09 -22.81
C GLY A 51 -18.16 34.31 -21.72
N PHE A 52 -17.14 33.53 -22.09
CA PHE A 52 -16.24 32.85 -21.16
C PHE A 52 -15.67 33.86 -20.16
N THR A 53 -15.73 33.52 -18.88
CA THR A 53 -15.11 34.37 -17.86
C THR A 53 -13.60 34.14 -17.87
N LEU A 54 -12.80 35.21 -17.78
CA LEU A 54 -11.32 35.09 -17.78
C LEU A 54 -10.83 34.19 -16.64
N ILE A 55 -11.53 34.22 -15.49
CA ILE A 55 -11.24 33.37 -14.34
C ILE A 55 -11.43 31.88 -14.63
N GLU A 56 -12.35 31.50 -15.50
CA GLU A 56 -12.60 30.10 -15.87
C GLU A 56 -11.39 29.47 -16.57
N VAL A 57 -10.77 30.21 -17.49
CA VAL A 57 -9.57 29.74 -18.20
C VAL A 57 -8.37 29.66 -17.25
N ILE A 58 -8.22 30.63 -16.35
CA ILE A 58 -7.14 30.59 -15.36
C ILE A 58 -7.31 29.39 -14.42
N VAL A 59 -8.52 29.15 -13.90
CA VAL A 59 -8.80 28.01 -13.01
C VAL A 59 -8.59 26.68 -13.74
N ALA A 60 -8.98 26.57 -15.01
CA ALA A 60 -8.74 25.36 -15.79
C ALA A 60 -7.23 25.07 -15.93
N ILE A 61 -6.42 26.09 -16.27
CA ILE A 61 -4.98 25.93 -16.43
C ILE A 61 -4.29 25.64 -15.08
N THR A 62 -4.74 26.23 -13.97
CA THR A 62 -4.16 25.97 -12.65
C THR A 62 -4.39 24.52 -12.23
N ILE A 63 -5.61 24.01 -12.36
CA ILE A 63 -5.92 22.61 -12.04
C ILE A 63 -5.13 21.68 -12.96
N LEU A 64 -5.10 21.96 -14.27
CA LEU A 64 -4.32 21.17 -15.23
C LEU A 64 -2.84 21.08 -14.85
N SER A 65 -2.24 22.21 -14.47
CA SER A 65 -0.82 22.27 -14.09
C SER A 65 -0.54 21.43 -12.84
N ILE A 66 -1.41 21.52 -11.83
CA ILE A 66 -1.29 20.72 -10.60
C ILE A 66 -1.43 19.22 -10.92
N SER A 67 -2.43 18.85 -11.72
CA SER A 67 -2.63 17.46 -12.14
C SER A 67 -1.43 16.90 -12.88
N LEU A 68 -0.82 17.66 -13.80
CA LEU A 68 0.37 17.24 -14.53
C LEU A 68 1.55 16.96 -13.60
N VAL A 69 1.80 17.85 -12.64
CA VAL A 69 2.86 17.67 -11.63
C VAL A 69 2.60 16.42 -10.79
N MET A 70 1.35 16.18 -10.38
CA MET A 70 0.98 14.98 -9.62
C MET A 70 1.24 13.69 -10.41
N VAL A 71 0.88 13.64 -11.69
CA VAL A 71 1.15 12.47 -12.54
C VAL A 71 2.65 12.20 -12.64
N MET A 72 3.46 13.24 -12.85
CA MET A 72 4.92 13.10 -12.91
C MET A 72 5.51 12.57 -11.60
N GLN A 73 5.01 13.05 -10.45
CA GLN A 73 5.41 12.58 -9.13
C GLN A 73 5.01 11.11 -8.91
N LEU A 74 3.79 10.73 -9.28
CA LEU A 74 3.30 9.36 -9.15
C LEU A 74 4.12 8.39 -10.01
N PHE A 75 4.43 8.76 -11.26
CA PHE A 75 5.26 7.95 -12.13
C PHE A 75 6.68 7.78 -11.56
N SER A 76 7.27 8.87 -11.07
CA SER A 76 8.57 8.85 -10.41
C SER A 76 8.58 7.97 -9.16
N ALA A 77 7.50 7.98 -8.38
CA ALA A 77 7.34 7.11 -7.22
C ALA A 77 7.17 5.64 -7.64
N GLY A 78 6.37 5.37 -8.68
CA GLY A 78 6.17 4.02 -9.22
C GLY A 78 7.45 3.39 -9.75
N LEU A 79 8.28 4.14 -10.49
CA LEU A 79 9.58 3.64 -10.96
C LEU A 79 10.53 3.29 -9.80
N LYS A 80 10.54 4.12 -8.74
CA LYS A 80 11.34 3.84 -7.53
C LYS A 80 10.85 2.58 -6.81
N ALA A 81 9.53 2.41 -6.69
CA ALA A 81 8.94 1.22 -6.09
C ALA A 81 9.25 -0.04 -6.93
N SER A 82 9.12 0.05 -8.26
CA SER A 82 9.43 -1.05 -9.17
C SER A 82 10.90 -1.47 -9.10
N ARG A 83 11.84 -0.53 -9.08
CA ARG A 83 13.27 -0.84 -8.90
C ARG A 83 13.54 -1.53 -7.57
N ALA A 84 12.98 -1.00 -6.47
CA ALA A 84 13.11 -1.63 -5.17
C ALA A 84 12.60 -3.08 -5.18
N SER A 85 11.46 -3.35 -5.82
CA SER A 85 10.96 -4.72 -6.00
C SER A 85 11.92 -5.60 -6.80
N CYS A 86 12.50 -5.10 -7.90
CA CYS A 86 13.49 -5.84 -8.67
C CYS A 86 14.75 -6.16 -7.83
N ASP A 87 15.23 -5.23 -7.03
CA ASP A 87 16.41 -5.44 -6.18
C ASP A 87 16.14 -6.51 -5.11
N TYR A 88 14.94 -6.52 -4.51
CA TYR A 88 14.53 -7.59 -3.59
C TYR A 88 14.47 -8.95 -4.30
N THR A 89 13.87 -9.02 -5.49
CA THR A 89 13.81 -10.27 -6.25
C THR A 89 15.21 -10.79 -6.57
N ARG A 90 16.13 -9.91 -6.99
CA ARG A 90 17.53 -10.28 -7.23
C ARG A 90 18.23 -10.77 -5.96
N ALA A 91 18.06 -10.08 -4.84
CA ALA A 91 18.63 -10.52 -3.56
C ALA A 91 18.16 -11.92 -3.17
N VAL A 92 16.88 -12.24 -3.39
CA VAL A 92 16.34 -13.60 -3.15
C VAL A 92 16.95 -14.62 -4.10
N ILE A 93 17.10 -14.29 -5.39
CA ILE A 93 17.72 -15.20 -6.36
C ILE A 93 19.17 -15.48 -5.97
N TYR A 94 19.96 -14.46 -5.64
CA TYR A 94 21.33 -14.64 -5.18
C TYR A 94 21.42 -15.46 -3.90
N ALA A 95 20.57 -15.18 -2.91
CA ALA A 95 20.56 -15.96 -1.68
C ALA A 95 20.26 -17.45 -1.94
N LYS A 96 19.35 -17.75 -2.88
CA LYS A 96 19.03 -19.13 -3.28
C LYS A 96 20.18 -19.80 -4.03
N ASP A 97 20.79 -19.10 -4.97
CA ASP A 97 21.93 -19.60 -5.74
C ASP A 97 23.08 -20.01 -4.82
N ILE A 98 23.41 -19.13 -3.86
CA ILE A 98 24.41 -19.41 -2.81
C ILE A 98 23.99 -20.59 -1.91
N MET A 99 22.71 -20.73 -1.56
CA MET A 99 22.23 -21.88 -0.78
C MET A 99 22.32 -23.22 -1.54
N GLU A 100 22.15 -23.18 -2.86
CA GLU A 100 22.28 -24.34 -3.74
C GLU A 100 23.76 -24.71 -3.94
N GLU A 101 24.64 -23.73 -4.12
CA GLU A 101 26.10 -23.92 -4.23
C GLU A 101 26.70 -24.50 -2.93
N MET A 102 26.30 -23.99 -1.77
CA MET A 102 26.76 -24.47 -0.46
C MET A 102 26.15 -25.82 -0.02
N SER A 103 25.44 -26.53 -0.89
CA SER A 103 24.78 -27.80 -0.52
C SER A 103 25.72 -28.95 -0.13
N GLY A 104 27.03 -28.72 -0.08
CA GLY A 104 28.02 -29.70 0.39
C GLY A 104 29.17 -29.16 1.25
N SER A 105 29.19 -27.87 1.60
CA SER A 105 30.28 -27.25 2.36
C SER A 105 29.80 -26.73 3.72
N SER A 106 30.62 -26.94 4.76
CA SER A 106 30.32 -26.54 6.14
C SER A 106 31.03 -25.25 6.56
N GLU A 107 31.55 -24.50 5.60
CA GLU A 107 32.40 -23.33 5.86
C GLU A 107 31.58 -22.03 5.77
N SER A 108 31.91 -21.07 6.64
CA SER A 108 31.38 -19.72 6.54
C SER A 108 32.16 -18.95 5.48
N GLU A 109 31.47 -18.35 4.53
CA GLU A 109 32.06 -17.58 3.43
C GLU A 109 31.39 -16.22 3.30
N SER A 110 32.11 -15.25 2.76
CA SER A 110 31.56 -13.94 2.43
C SER A 110 32.14 -13.43 1.12
N GLY A 111 31.36 -12.64 0.41
CA GLY A 111 31.74 -12.18 -0.92
C GLY A 111 30.94 -10.98 -1.39
N LYS A 112 31.26 -10.56 -2.62
CA LYS A 112 30.59 -9.45 -3.28
C LYS A 112 30.28 -9.82 -4.73
N PHE A 113 29.07 -9.52 -5.17
CA PHE A 113 28.68 -9.59 -6.57
C PHE A 113 29.09 -8.32 -7.32
N GLU A 114 29.30 -8.43 -8.64
CA GLU A 114 29.69 -7.29 -9.49
C GLU A 114 28.66 -6.15 -9.47
N ASP A 115 27.39 -6.48 -9.26
CA ASP A 115 26.26 -5.53 -9.22
C ASP A 115 26.13 -4.75 -7.89
N GLY A 116 27.10 -4.88 -6.98
CA GLY A 116 27.14 -4.12 -5.73
C GLY A 116 26.38 -4.76 -4.56
N PHE A 117 25.92 -6.00 -4.72
CA PHE A 117 25.38 -6.83 -3.64
C PHE A 117 26.52 -7.48 -2.86
N PHE A 118 26.37 -7.58 -1.55
CA PHE A 118 27.30 -8.25 -0.65
C PHE A 118 26.59 -9.40 0.02
N TRP A 119 27.29 -10.50 0.23
CA TRP A 119 26.71 -11.68 0.86
C TRP A 119 27.62 -12.27 1.91
N GLU A 120 27.01 -12.95 2.87
CA GLU A 120 27.67 -13.63 3.98
C GLU A 120 26.89 -14.90 4.32
N ILE A 121 27.63 -15.96 4.63
CA ILE A 121 27.11 -17.28 4.97
C ILE A 121 27.59 -17.66 6.35
N GLU A 122 26.66 -18.11 7.17
CA GLU A 122 26.92 -18.63 8.50
C GLU A 122 26.34 -20.05 8.60
N VAL A 123 27.20 -21.03 8.86
CA VAL A 123 26.79 -22.42 9.11
C VAL A 123 26.95 -22.73 10.59
N THR A 124 25.85 -23.09 11.25
CA THR A 124 25.83 -23.44 12.67
C THR A 124 25.15 -24.77 12.90
N PRO A 125 25.69 -25.65 13.76
CA PRO A 125 24.94 -26.81 14.24
C PRO A 125 23.61 -26.36 14.85
N TYR A 126 22.55 -27.09 14.54
CA TYR A 126 21.22 -26.85 15.07
C TYR A 126 20.80 -28.03 15.92
N GLU A 127 20.58 -27.79 17.21
CA GLU A 127 20.02 -28.80 18.11
C GLU A 127 18.49 -28.76 17.98
N ASP A 128 17.91 -29.88 17.55
CA ASP A 128 16.46 -30.04 17.50
C ASP A 128 15.90 -30.12 18.93
N PRO A 129 15.00 -29.22 19.36
CA PRO A 129 14.48 -29.20 20.72
C PRO A 129 13.65 -30.44 21.08
N GLU A 130 13.15 -31.18 20.08
CA GLU A 130 12.42 -32.44 20.28
C GLU A 130 13.34 -33.67 20.24
N GLY A 131 14.61 -33.52 19.85
CA GLY A 131 15.59 -34.59 19.71
C GLY A 131 15.21 -35.64 18.66
N ALA A 132 14.37 -35.28 17.69
CA ALA A 132 13.86 -36.21 16.69
C ALA A 132 14.84 -36.43 15.53
N ILE A 133 15.72 -35.46 15.29
CA ILE A 133 16.69 -35.47 14.17
C ILE A 133 18.07 -35.10 14.70
N ASP A 134 18.99 -36.05 14.63
CA ASP A 134 20.40 -35.83 14.96
C ASP A 134 21.15 -35.18 13.78
N ASN A 135 22.20 -34.43 14.09
CA ASN A 135 23.11 -33.81 13.12
C ASN A 135 22.41 -32.85 12.13
N LEU A 136 21.56 -31.95 12.66
CA LEU A 136 20.98 -30.88 11.86
C LEU A 136 21.96 -29.70 11.77
N LEU A 137 22.12 -29.15 10.57
CA LEU A 137 22.85 -27.92 10.31
C LEU A 137 21.86 -26.82 9.93
N GLN A 138 22.08 -25.63 10.47
CA GLN A 138 21.41 -24.41 10.06
C GLN A 138 22.37 -23.60 9.20
N ILE A 139 21.95 -23.33 7.96
CA ILE A 139 22.66 -22.47 7.02
C ILE A 139 21.90 -21.16 6.93
N LYS A 140 22.54 -20.06 7.31
CA LYS A 140 22.01 -18.71 7.15
C LYS A 140 22.78 -18.01 6.03
N VAL A 141 22.05 -17.49 5.05
CA VAL A 141 22.60 -16.68 3.96
C VAL A 141 22.03 -15.29 4.07
N LYS A 142 22.90 -14.30 4.25
CA LYS A 142 22.56 -12.90 4.36
C LYS A 142 23.04 -12.17 3.11
N VAL A 143 22.12 -11.53 2.40
CA VAL A 143 22.43 -10.68 1.24
C VAL A 143 22.10 -9.24 1.59
N SER A 144 23.03 -8.33 1.38
CA SER A 144 22.91 -6.90 1.66
C SER A 144 23.22 -6.04 0.44
N TRP A 145 22.52 -4.92 0.31
CA TRP A 145 22.68 -3.97 -0.78
C TRP A 145 22.28 -2.56 -0.36
N ASP A 146 22.75 -1.57 -1.11
CA ASP A 146 22.36 -0.18 -0.92
C ASP A 146 21.18 0.19 -1.82
N ASP A 147 20.11 0.71 -1.22
CA ASP A 147 19.00 1.30 -1.98
C ASP A 147 19.45 2.63 -2.66
N VAL A 148 18.65 3.18 -3.57
CA VAL A 148 18.87 4.44 -4.31
C VAL A 148 19.17 5.62 -3.37
N ARG A 149 18.75 5.55 -2.10
CA ARG A 149 19.04 6.55 -1.06
C ARG A 149 20.28 6.25 -0.21
N ARG A 150 21.13 5.30 -0.63
CA ARG A 150 22.28 4.76 0.13
C ARG A 150 21.90 4.31 1.54
N LYS A 151 20.71 3.72 1.66
CA LYS A 151 20.29 3.08 2.90
C LYS A 151 20.59 1.60 2.75
N PRO A 152 21.39 1.00 3.64
CA PRO A 152 21.67 -0.41 3.57
C PRO A 152 20.38 -1.18 3.85
N LYS A 153 20.09 -2.15 2.98
CA LYS A 153 19.04 -3.15 3.13
C LYS A 153 19.68 -4.51 3.17
N SER A 154 19.05 -5.44 3.88
CA SER A 154 19.47 -6.82 3.92
C SER A 154 18.28 -7.76 3.86
N LEU A 155 18.53 -8.95 3.34
CA LEU A 155 17.62 -10.08 3.29
C LEU A 155 18.37 -11.30 3.83
N GLU A 156 17.72 -12.06 4.70
CA GLU A 156 18.29 -13.26 5.31
C GLU A 156 17.40 -14.44 4.94
N LEU A 157 18.01 -15.49 4.42
CA LEU A 157 17.38 -16.79 4.22
C LEU A 157 18.02 -17.79 5.17
N VAL A 158 17.19 -18.64 5.78
CA VAL A 158 17.63 -19.69 6.70
C VAL A 158 17.12 -21.02 6.19
N SER A 159 18.01 -21.99 6.06
CA SER A 159 17.68 -23.36 5.70
C SER A 159 18.21 -24.33 6.75
N LEU A 160 17.44 -25.37 7.04
CA LEU A 160 17.87 -26.50 7.86
C LEU A 160 18.21 -27.67 6.93
N ARG A 161 19.34 -28.32 7.15
CA ARG A 161 19.76 -29.50 6.40
C ARG A 161 20.26 -30.57 7.36
N THR A 162 19.91 -31.82 7.09
CA THR A 162 20.47 -32.98 7.78
C THR A 162 21.77 -33.39 7.08
N ILE A 163 22.82 -33.62 7.84
CA ILE A 163 24.00 -34.33 7.32
C ILE A 163 23.79 -35.83 7.55
N GLU A 164 23.86 -36.60 6.48
CA GLU A 164 23.90 -38.05 6.58
C GLU A 164 25.23 -38.43 7.24
N SER A 165 25.15 -38.99 8.45
CA SER A 165 26.34 -39.49 9.13
C SER A 165 26.91 -40.61 8.28
N LYS A 166 28.08 -40.38 7.68
CA LYS A 166 28.82 -41.41 6.94
C LYS A 166 29.17 -42.52 7.93
N GLU A 167 28.38 -43.58 7.98
CA GLU A 167 28.78 -44.85 8.57
C GLU A 167 29.95 -45.39 7.74
N GLU A 168 31.19 -45.10 8.17
CA GLU A 168 32.35 -45.82 7.68
C GLU A 168 32.31 -47.25 8.24
N LEU A 169 32.02 -48.20 7.34
CA LEU A 169 32.17 -49.66 7.51
C LEU A 169 33.64 -50.07 7.66
#